data_AF-A0A7R9JWX8-F1
#
_entry.id   AF-A0A7R9JWX8-F1
#
_cell.length_a   1.000
_cell.length_b   1.000
_cell.length_c   1.000
_cell.angle_alpha   90.00
_cell.angle_beta   90.00
_cell.angle_gamma   90.00
#
_symmetry.space_group_name_H-M   'P 1'
#
loop_
_entity.id
_entity.type
_entity.pdbx_description
1 polymer ?
#
loop_
_entity_poly.entity_id
_entity_poly.type
_entity_poly.pdbx_seq_one_letter_code
_entity_poly.pdbx_strand_id
1 'polypeptide(L)'
;YIFVSVFLGNIKSAFDKNPKLANLLLDNFFRDAVQRCQASWRTVVATGAQLGIPTPAFSTALAFYDGYRSEQLPANLIQAQRDYFGAHTYELLNSPGKYVHTNWTGHGGNVSASTYQA
;
A
#
# COMPACT_ATOMS: atom_id res chain seq x y z
N TYR A 1 27.07 15.62 9.09
CA TYR A 1 27.58 14.53 8.22
C TYR A 1 27.23 13.16 8.82
N ILE A 2 25.94 12.78 8.89
CA ILE A 2 25.52 11.51 9.55
C ILE A 2 25.00 10.47 8.53
N PHE A 3 24.60 10.87 7.33
CA PHE A 3 23.95 9.98 6.35
C PHE A 3 24.69 9.84 5.01
N VAL A 4 25.94 10.31 4.91
CA VAL A 4 26.73 10.18 3.68
C VAL A 4 27.05 8.71 3.47
N SER A 5 26.60 8.16 2.34
CA SER A 5 26.81 6.76 1.99
C SER A 5 26.90 6.59 0.48
N VAL A 6 27.58 5.53 0.05
CA VAL A 6 27.60 5.10 -1.37
C VAL A 6 26.17 4.87 -1.89
N PHE A 7 25.23 4.51 -1.00
CA PHE A 7 23.82 4.34 -1.32
C PHE A 7 23.16 5.60 -1.90
N LEU A 8 23.51 6.80 -1.41
CA LEU A 8 22.99 8.06 -1.97
C LEU A 8 23.46 8.29 -3.41
N GLY A 9 24.64 7.78 -3.77
CA GLY A 9 25.13 7.78 -5.15
C GLY A 9 24.22 6.98 -6.08
N ASN A 10 23.74 5.82 -5.63
CA ASN A 10 22.81 5.00 -6.40
C ASN A 10 21.45 5.69 -6.59
N ILE A 11 20.97 6.41 -5.58
CA ILE A 11 19.74 7.23 -5.69
C ILE A 11 19.94 8.32 -6.75
N LYS A 12 21.06 9.05 -6.68
CA LYS A 12 21.40 10.06 -7.68
C LYS A 12 21.41 9.45 -9.09
N SER A 13 22.09 8.31 -9.26
CA SER A 13 22.16 7.63 -10.56
C SER A 13 20.78 7.19 -11.08
N ALA A 14 19.84 6.79 -10.22
CA ALA A 14 18.48 6.46 -10.64
C ALA A 14 17.73 7.69 -11.19
N PHE A 15 17.84 8.83 -10.52
CA PHE A 15 17.22 10.08 -10.99
C PHE A 15 17.96 10.73 -12.17
N ASP A 16 19.28 10.57 -12.27
CA ASP A 16 20.04 10.98 -13.46
C ASP A 16 19.56 10.22 -14.71
N LYS A 17 19.25 8.91 -14.56
CA LYS A 17 18.70 8.08 -15.65
C LYS A 17 17.25 8.44 -15.98
N ASN A 18 16.42 8.67 -14.96
CA ASN A 18 15.02 9.04 -15.12
C ASN A 18 14.62 10.13 -14.12
N PRO A 19 14.65 11.41 -14.52
CA PRO A 19 14.26 12.52 -13.64
C PRO A 19 12.77 12.51 -13.25
N LYS A 20 11.93 11.77 -13.99
CA LYS A 20 10.49 11.63 -13.73
C LYS A 20 10.14 10.32 -13.00
N LEU A 21 11.12 9.67 -12.37
CA LEU A 21 10.91 8.42 -11.64
C LEU A 21 9.92 8.63 -10.49
N ALA A 22 8.77 7.94 -10.56
CA ALA A 22 7.71 8.07 -9.55
C ALA A 22 8.05 7.41 -8.21
N ASN A 23 8.87 6.34 -8.23
CA ASN A 23 9.30 5.61 -7.04
C ASN A 23 10.63 4.89 -7.30
N LEU A 24 11.54 4.89 -6.31
CA LEU A 24 12.85 4.23 -6.42
C LEU A 24 12.75 2.72 -6.64
N LEU A 25 11.70 2.07 -6.15
CA LEU A 25 11.48 0.63 -6.36
C LEU A 25 11.26 0.26 -7.85
N LEU A 26 11.01 1.24 -8.71
CA LEU A 26 10.86 1.04 -10.16
C LEU A 26 12.18 1.15 -10.93
N ASP A 27 13.24 1.68 -10.33
CA ASP A 27 14.58 1.65 -10.92
C ASP A 27 15.17 0.23 -10.83
N ASN A 28 15.84 -0.21 -11.90
CA ASN A 28 16.36 -1.57 -12.01
C ASN A 28 17.34 -1.93 -10.88
N PHE A 29 18.21 -1.02 -10.45
CA PHE A 29 19.18 -1.31 -9.40
C PHE A 29 18.49 -1.64 -8.07
N PHE A 30 17.52 -0.80 -7.68
CA PHE A 30 16.78 -0.98 -6.43
C PHE A 30 15.84 -2.18 -6.50
N ARG A 31 15.12 -2.35 -7.62
CA ARG A 31 14.27 -3.52 -7.84
C ARG A 31 15.06 -4.82 -7.69
N ASP A 32 16.20 -4.93 -8.35
CA ASP A 32 17.00 -6.14 -8.35
C ASP A 32 17.68 -6.38 -6.99
N ALA A 33 18.04 -5.30 -6.27
CA ALA A 33 18.52 -5.40 -4.89
C ALA A 33 17.43 -5.97 -3.96
N VAL A 34 16.20 -5.46 -4.04
CA VAL A 34 15.08 -5.96 -3.22
C VAL A 34 14.73 -7.39 -3.60
N GLN A 35 14.68 -7.71 -4.90
CA GLN A 35 14.38 -9.05 -5.40
C GLN A 35 15.36 -10.09 -4.85
N ARG A 36 16.66 -9.77 -4.77
CA ARG A 36 17.67 -10.65 -4.19
C ARG A 36 17.57 -10.79 -2.68
N CYS A 37 17.14 -9.74 -1.97
CA CYS A 37 17.13 -9.71 -0.51
C CYS A 37 15.80 -10.18 0.12
N GLN A 38 14.68 -10.18 -0.62
CA GLN A 38 13.35 -10.36 -0.02
C GLN A 38 13.17 -11.70 0.71
N ALA A 39 13.80 -12.78 0.25
CA ALA A 39 13.68 -14.09 0.90
C ALA A 39 14.32 -14.05 2.30
N SER A 40 15.58 -13.62 2.39
CA SER A 40 16.28 -13.46 3.67
C SER A 40 15.59 -12.45 4.58
N TRP A 41 15.06 -11.37 4.00
CA TRP A 41 14.32 -10.36 4.75
C TRP A 41 13.08 -10.95 5.43
N ARG A 42 12.30 -11.77 4.72
CA ARG A 42 11.15 -12.50 5.29
C ARG A 42 11.58 -13.45 6.40
N THR A 43 12.68 -14.20 6.21
CA THR A 43 13.22 -15.07 7.26
C THR A 43 13.55 -14.29 8.52
N VAL A 44 14.23 -13.15 8.41
CA VAL A 44 14.58 -12.31 9.56
C VAL A 44 13.33 -11.81 10.30
N VAL A 45 12.32 -11.32 9.56
CA VAL A 45 11.07 -10.83 10.17
C VAL A 45 10.30 -11.97 10.85
N ALA A 46 10.19 -13.13 10.21
CA ALA A 46 9.48 -14.29 10.74
C ALA A 46 10.17 -14.84 12.00
N THR A 47 11.50 -15.03 11.95
CA THR A 47 12.29 -15.49 13.10
C THR A 47 12.23 -14.48 14.24
N GLY A 48 12.32 -13.18 13.94
CA GLY A 48 12.18 -12.12 14.94
C GLY A 48 10.85 -12.23 15.69
N ALA A 49 9.74 -12.41 14.97
CA ALA A 49 8.42 -12.60 15.57
C ALA A 49 8.33 -13.87 16.43
N GLN A 50 8.86 -15.01 15.95
CA GLN A 50 8.87 -16.27 16.70
C GLN A 50 9.67 -16.19 18.00
N LEU A 51 10.77 -15.43 18.00
CA LEU A 51 11.65 -15.25 19.16
C LEU A 51 11.22 -14.09 20.08
N GLY A 52 10.15 -13.37 19.74
CA GLY A 52 9.72 -12.18 20.50
C GLY A 52 10.68 -10.99 20.39
N ILE A 53 11.50 -10.93 19.33
CA ILE A 53 12.43 -9.83 19.07
C ILE A 53 11.70 -8.73 18.29
N PRO A 54 11.65 -7.48 18.80
CA PRO A 54 10.96 -6.39 18.11
C PRO A 54 11.75 -5.95 16.86
N THR A 55 11.13 -6.05 15.69
CA THR A 55 11.73 -5.63 14.41
C THR A 55 10.89 -4.58 13.66
N PRO A 56 10.48 -3.46 14.29
CA PRO A 56 9.44 -2.57 13.76
C PRO A 56 9.79 -1.98 12.38
N ALA A 57 11.03 -1.54 12.18
CA ALA A 57 11.47 -0.98 10.90
C ALA A 57 11.55 -2.04 9.79
N PHE A 58 11.96 -3.27 10.13
CA PHE A 58 12.05 -4.37 9.16
C PHE A 58 10.66 -4.89 8.78
N SER A 59 9.76 -5.06 9.74
CA SER A 59 8.41 -5.55 9.48
C SER A 59 7.56 -4.51 8.74
N THR A 60 7.65 -3.22 9.11
CA THR A 60 6.88 -2.17 8.41
C THR A 60 7.36 -1.94 6.99
N ALA A 61 8.68 -2.00 6.73
CA ALA A 61 9.18 -1.87 5.37
C ALA A 61 8.78 -3.09 4.52
N LEU A 62 8.71 -4.30 5.09
CA LEU A 62 8.27 -5.50 4.38
C LEU A 62 6.77 -5.41 4.04
N ALA A 63 5.96 -4.99 5.01
CA ALA A 63 4.53 -4.77 4.83
C ALA A 63 4.26 -3.69 3.77
N PHE A 64 5.02 -2.59 3.76
CA PHE A 64 4.93 -1.56 2.72
C PHE A 64 5.30 -2.13 1.34
N TYR A 65 6.41 -2.86 1.23
CA TYR A 65 6.84 -3.46 -0.03
C TYR A 65 5.78 -4.43 -0.59
N ASP A 66 5.24 -5.32 0.24
CA ASP A 66 4.19 -6.25 -0.14
C ASP A 66 2.88 -5.53 -0.50
N GLY A 67 2.53 -4.47 0.22
CA GLY A 67 1.39 -3.62 -0.09
C GLY A 67 1.54 -2.92 -1.44
N TYR A 68 2.70 -2.31 -1.69
CA TYR A 68 2.97 -1.52 -2.89
C TYR A 68 2.97 -2.36 -4.17
N ARG A 69 3.47 -3.60 -4.12
CA ARG A 69 3.53 -4.49 -5.29
C ARG A 69 2.23 -5.26 -5.56
N SER A 70 1.24 -5.15 -4.68
CA SER A 70 -0.03 -5.86 -4.81
C SER A 70 -1.02 -4.99 -5.57
N GLU A 71 -1.47 -5.46 -6.74
CA GLU A 71 -2.49 -4.77 -7.54
C GLU A 71 -3.82 -4.62 -6.77
N GLN A 72 -4.15 -5.64 -5.96
CA GLN A 72 -5.37 -5.66 -5.15
C GLN A 72 -5.01 -5.76 -3.67
N LEU A 73 -5.57 -4.84 -2.88
CA LEU A 73 -5.44 -4.80 -1.42
C LEU A 73 -6.81 -4.99 -0.79
N PRO A 74 -6.88 -5.48 0.46
CA PRO A 74 -8.14 -5.68 1.19
C PRO A 74 -8.86 -4.36 1.58
N ALA A 75 -8.45 -3.22 1.03
CA ALA A 75 -9.10 -1.93 1.23
C ALA A 75 -10.54 -1.90 0.71
N ASN A 76 -10.90 -2.81 -0.21
CA ASN A 76 -12.28 -3.02 -0.64
C ASN A 76 -13.21 -3.40 0.52
N LEU A 77 -12.72 -4.17 1.50
CA LEU A 77 -13.51 -4.52 2.70
C LEU A 77 -13.77 -3.29 3.57
N ILE A 78 -12.79 -2.38 3.69
CA ILE A 78 -12.96 -1.12 4.42
C ILE A 78 -14.04 -0.27 3.73
N GLN A 79 -14.01 -0.19 2.40
CA GLN A 79 -15.04 0.51 1.63
C GLN A 79 -16.44 -0.10 1.84
N ALA A 80 -16.55 -1.43 1.81
CA ALA A 80 -17.80 -2.13 2.09
C ALA A 80 -18.30 -1.88 3.52
N GLN A 81 -17.42 -1.91 4.53
CA GLN A 81 -17.77 -1.62 5.92
C GLN A 81 -18.26 -0.17 6.09
N ARG A 82 -17.57 0.80 5.48
CA ARG A 82 -17.96 2.21 5.53
C ARG A 82 -19.34 2.44 4.89
N ASP A 83 -19.62 1.74 3.78
CA ASP A 83 -20.93 1.82 3.13
C ASP A 83 -22.03 1.11 3.95
N TYR A 84 -21.71 -0.06 4.53
CA TYR A 84 -22.63 -0.82 5.38
C TYR A 84 -23.10 -0.02 6.60
N PHE A 85 -22.16 0.55 7.36
CA PHE A 85 -22.49 1.22 8.63
C PHE A 85 -22.86 2.69 8.48
N GLY A 86 -22.43 3.35 7.39
CA GLY A 86 -22.51 4.80 7.26
C GLY A 86 -22.98 5.31 5.90
N ALA A 87 -23.41 4.43 4.99
CA ALA A 87 -23.87 4.78 3.65
C ALA A 87 -22.90 5.71 2.89
N HIS A 88 -21.59 5.49 3.12
CA HIS A 88 -20.50 6.31 2.59
C HIS A 88 -20.19 6.07 1.10
N THR A 89 -20.88 5.14 0.44
CA THR A 89 -20.66 4.72 -0.94
C THR A 89 -19.28 4.13 -1.22
N TYR A 90 -19.15 3.44 -2.34
CA TYR A 90 -17.88 2.92 -2.85
C TYR A 90 -17.89 2.83 -4.38
N GLU A 91 -16.72 2.65 -4.97
CA GLU A 91 -16.56 2.48 -6.41
C GLU A 91 -16.42 1.00 -6.79
N LEU A 92 -16.90 0.64 -7.99
CA LEU A 92 -16.71 -0.68 -8.57
C LEU A 92 -15.47 -0.67 -9.47
N LEU A 93 -14.74 -1.80 -9.51
CA LEU A 93 -13.53 -1.95 -10.35
C LEU A 93 -13.81 -1.68 -11.84
N ASN A 94 -14.99 -2.03 -12.32
CA ASN A 94 -15.41 -1.85 -13.71
C ASN A 94 -16.03 -0.47 -14.00
N SER A 95 -16.15 0.40 -12.99
CA SER A 95 -16.71 1.75 -13.15
C SER A 95 -16.06 2.74 -12.18
N PRO A 96 -14.74 2.97 -12.27
CA PRO A 96 -14.08 4.01 -11.48
C PRO A 96 -14.72 5.39 -11.70
N GLY A 97 -14.79 6.19 -10.64
CA GLY A 97 -15.44 7.50 -10.59
C GLY A 97 -16.96 7.46 -10.36
N LYS A 98 -17.59 6.27 -10.33
CA LYS A 98 -19.01 6.10 -10.01
C LYS A 98 -19.18 5.53 -8.61
N TYR A 99 -19.83 6.30 -7.74
CA TYR A 99 -20.10 5.94 -6.37
C TYR A 99 -21.47 5.26 -6.23
N VAL A 100 -21.48 4.10 -5.57
CA VAL A 100 -22.67 3.28 -5.35
C VAL A 100 -22.86 3.05 -3.86
N HIS A 101 -24.10 3.18 -3.39
CA HIS A 101 -24.53 2.70 -2.09
C HIS A 101 -25.27 1.37 -2.25
N THR A 102 -24.97 0.39 -1.41
CA THR A 102 -25.66 -0.89 -1.37
C THR A 102 -26.52 -0.98 -0.11
N ASN A 103 -27.78 -1.40 -0.25
CA ASN A 103 -28.61 -1.75 0.90
C ASN A 103 -28.19 -3.14 1.42
N TRP A 104 -27.18 -3.18 2.28
CA TRP A 104 -26.58 -4.42 2.76
C TRP A 104 -27.46 -5.24 3.70
N THR A 105 -28.40 -4.61 4.40
CA THR A 105 -29.25 -5.29 5.40
C THR A 105 -30.55 -5.82 4.80
N GLY A 106 -30.94 -5.36 3.60
CA GLY A 106 -32.22 -5.65 2.95
C GLY A 106 -33.44 -5.02 3.64
N HIS A 107 -33.23 -4.36 4.78
CA HIS A 107 -34.28 -3.73 5.59
C HIS A 107 -34.03 -2.22 5.79
N GLY A 108 -32.86 -1.71 5.40
CA GLY A 108 -32.56 -0.28 5.35
C GLY A 108 -33.18 0.38 4.11
N GLY A 109 -33.56 1.66 4.20
CA GLY A 109 -34.01 2.43 3.03
C GLY A 109 -32.88 2.68 2.03
N ASN A 110 -33.21 3.12 0.81
CA ASN A 110 -32.25 3.54 -0.24
C ASN A 110 -31.55 4.88 0.08
N VAL A 111 -31.40 5.22 1.36
CA VAL A 111 -30.87 6.52 1.80
C VAL A 111 -29.35 6.43 1.87
N SER A 112 -28.67 7.10 0.93
CA SER A 112 -27.24 7.37 1.04
C SER A 112 -26.99 8.59 1.93
N ALA A 113 -25.84 8.66 2.60
CA ALA A 113 -25.41 9.88 3.26
C ALA A 113 -25.03 10.89 2.17
N SER A 114 -26.01 11.61 1.63
CA SER A 114 -25.79 12.57 0.57
C SER A 114 -24.87 13.69 1.04
N THR A 115 -23.84 13.99 0.24
CA THR A 115 -23.05 15.22 0.36
C THR A 115 -23.99 16.41 0.17
N TYR A 116 -24.11 17.28 1.18
CA TYR A 116 -24.69 18.61 0.99
C TYR A 116 -23.79 19.36 0.00
N GLN A 117 -24.25 19.54 -1.24
CA GLN A 117 -23.68 20.56 -2.11
C GLN A 117 -24.27 21.89 -1.65
N ALA A 118 -23.47 22.64 -0.89
CA ALA A 118 -23.70 24.08 -0.69
C ALA A 118 -23.28 24.85 -1.94
#